data_AF-A0A5J5I1Z9-F1
#
_entry.id   AF-A0A5J5I1Z9-F1
#
_cell.length_a   1.000
_cell.length_b   1.000
_cell.length_c   1.000
_cell.angle_alpha   90.00
_cell.angle_beta   90.00
_cell.angle_gamma   90.00
#
_symmetry.space_group_name_H-M   'P 1'
#
loop_
_entity.id
_entity.type
_entity.pdbx_description
1 polymer ?
#
loop_
_entity_poly.entity_id
_entity_poly.type
_entity_poly.pdbx_seq_one_letter_code
_entity_poly.pdbx_strand_id
1 'polypeptide(L)'
;MPRYFFHTVDGGRDFDQEGTELPNDAAARKAAIRFAGAVMHDEPDVLWDGRDYRVEVTNETGALLFTIVMLSIDAPASNRA
;
A
#
# COMPACT_ATOMS: atom_id res chain seq x y z
N MET A 1 15.51 15.92 -1.85
CA MET A 1 15.59 14.57 -2.50
C MET A 1 14.28 14.34 -3.25
N PRO A 2 14.14 13.38 -4.18
CA PRO A 2 12.82 13.10 -4.75
C PRO A 2 11.80 12.75 -3.66
N ARG A 3 10.59 13.29 -3.76
CA ARG A 3 9.47 12.96 -2.88
C ARG A 3 8.52 11.96 -3.55
N TYR A 4 8.11 10.99 -2.77
CA TYR A 4 7.23 9.89 -3.16
C TYR A 4 5.99 9.90 -2.28
N PHE A 5 4.84 9.59 -2.86
CA PHE A 5 3.57 9.59 -2.14
C PHE A 5 3.01 8.18 -2.12
N PHE A 6 2.57 7.71 -0.96
CA PHE A 6 2.07 6.34 -0.76
C PHE A 6 0.57 6.36 -0.50
N HIS A 7 -0.23 6.27 -1.56
CA HIS A 7 -1.68 6.31 -1.44
C HIS A 7 -2.25 4.91 -1.17
N THR A 8 -3.13 4.76 -0.19
CA THR A 8 -3.79 3.48 0.11
C THR A 8 -5.15 3.39 -0.59
N VAL A 9 -5.52 2.18 -0.97
CA VAL A 9 -6.83 1.88 -1.55
C VAL A 9 -7.36 0.58 -0.94
N ASP A 10 -8.55 0.66 -0.34
CA ASP A 10 -9.24 -0.39 0.43
C ASP A 10 -10.78 -0.25 0.30
N GLY A 11 -11.24 0.06 -0.91
CA GLY A 11 -12.62 0.45 -1.20
C GLY A 11 -12.94 1.92 -0.92
N GLY A 12 -12.06 2.62 -0.21
CA GLY A 12 -11.82 4.05 -0.37
C GLY A 12 -10.48 4.30 -1.05
N ARG A 13 -10.14 5.56 -1.31
CA ARG A 13 -8.78 5.96 -1.67
C ARG A 13 -8.36 7.04 -0.68
N ASP A 14 -7.29 6.79 0.05
CA ASP A 14 -6.66 7.78 0.91
C ASP A 14 -5.37 8.29 0.27
N PHE A 15 -5.29 9.61 0.17
CA PHE A 15 -4.20 10.28 -0.51
C PHE A 15 -3.21 10.81 0.52
N ASP A 16 -2.03 10.19 0.58
CA ASP A 16 -0.85 10.82 1.16
C ASP A 16 -0.60 12.19 0.50
N GLN A 17 -0.72 13.26 1.30
CA GLN A 17 -0.48 14.65 0.88
C GLN A 17 0.90 15.17 1.29
N GLU A 18 1.55 14.51 2.24
CA GLU A 18 2.84 14.94 2.79
C GLU A 18 3.99 14.40 1.92
N GLY A 19 3.91 13.12 1.57
CA GLY A 19 4.94 12.40 0.85
C GLY A 19 6.22 12.21 1.68
N THR A 20 7.07 11.30 1.25
CA THR A 20 8.35 10.98 1.89
C THR A 20 9.51 11.28 0.94
N GLU A 21 10.49 12.05 1.43
CA GLU A 21 11.73 12.28 0.69
C GLU A 21 12.66 11.06 0.79
N LEU A 22 13.02 10.48 -0.37
CA LEU A 22 13.85 9.28 -0.46
C LEU A 22 14.91 9.46 -1.56
N PRO A 23 16.07 8.78 -1.47
CA PRO A 23 17.17 9.02 -2.38
C PRO A 23 16.94 8.54 -3.81
N ASN A 24 16.06 7.54 -4.02
CA ASN A 24 15.76 6.95 -5.34
C ASN A 24 14.57 5.98 -5.28
N ASP A 25 14.14 5.50 -6.44
CA ASP A 25 13.00 4.58 -6.61
C ASP A 25 13.20 3.23 -5.90
N ALA A 26 14.44 2.77 -5.76
CA ALA A 26 14.72 1.53 -5.03
C ALA A 26 14.52 1.70 -3.51
N ALA A 27 14.83 2.88 -2.97
CA ALA A 27 14.49 3.24 -1.60
C ALA A 27 12.97 3.40 -1.43
N ALA A 28 12.29 4.02 -2.40
CA ALA A 28 10.83 4.15 -2.43
C ALA A 28 10.13 2.79 -2.37
N ARG A 29 10.54 1.81 -3.19
CA ARG A 29 10.00 0.45 -3.13
C ARG A 29 10.12 -0.19 -1.75
N LYS A 30 11.30 -0.11 -1.14
CA LYS A 30 11.52 -0.67 0.21
C LYS A 30 10.70 0.05 1.28
N ALA A 31 10.57 1.37 1.17
CA ALA A 31 9.76 2.16 2.10
C ALA A 31 8.27 1.84 1.96
N ALA A 32 7.75 1.75 0.73
CA ALA A 32 6.37 1.40 0.46
C ALA A 32 6.00 -0.01 0.97
N ILE A 33 6.89 -1.00 0.84
CA ILE A 33 6.68 -2.35 1.42
C ILE A 33 6.58 -2.27 2.95
N ARG A 34 7.46 -1.52 3.61
CA ARG A 34 7.42 -1.34 5.07
C ARG A 34 6.18 -0.60 5.52
N PHE A 35 5.79 0.43 4.79
CA PHE A 35 4.57 1.21 5.03
C PHE A 35 3.33 0.30 4.96
N ALA A 36 3.17 -0.46 3.86
CA ALA A 36 2.07 -1.40 3.72
C ALA A 36 2.05 -2.43 4.86
N GLY A 37 3.22 -2.95 5.25
CA GLY A 37 3.36 -3.85 6.39
C GLY A 37 2.92 -3.23 7.72
N ALA A 38 3.22 -1.95 7.95
CA ALA A 38 2.80 -1.23 9.15
C ALA A 38 1.28 -1.04 9.18
N VAL A 39 0.66 -0.64 8.06
CA VAL A 39 -0.80 -0.51 7.96
C VAL A 39 -1.49 -1.83 8.27
N MET A 40 -1.03 -2.94 7.66
CA MET A 40 -1.60 -4.27 7.94
C MET A 40 -1.36 -4.76 9.36
N HIS A 41 -0.26 -4.34 10.00
CA HIS A 41 0.01 -4.67 11.39
C HIS A 41 -0.97 -3.97 12.33
N ASP A 42 -1.26 -2.70 12.07
CA ASP A 42 -2.13 -1.87 12.90
C ASP A 42 -3.62 -2.16 12.63
N GLU A 43 -3.97 -2.47 11.37
CA GLU A 43 -5.33 -2.71 10.89
C GLU A 43 -5.40 -4.01 10.04
N PRO A 44 -5.34 -5.20 10.67
CA PRO A 44 -5.28 -6.47 9.95
C PRO A 44 -6.54 -6.77 9.12
N ASP A 45 -7.69 -6.22 9.51
CA ASP A 45 -8.97 -6.41 8.82
C ASP A 45 -8.99 -5.81 7.41
N VAL A 46 -8.06 -4.90 7.08
CA VAL A 46 -7.91 -4.30 5.74
C VAL A 46 -7.71 -5.34 4.62
N LEU A 47 -7.15 -6.52 4.96
CA LEU A 47 -7.00 -7.64 4.03
C LEU A 47 -8.18 -8.62 4.03
N TRP A 48 -8.98 -8.62 5.10
CA TRP A 48 -10.00 -9.62 5.35
C TRP A 48 -11.43 -9.10 5.19
N ASP A 49 -11.63 -7.80 4.92
CA ASP A 49 -12.94 -7.22 4.61
C ASP A 49 -13.38 -7.43 3.14
N GLY A 50 -12.67 -8.27 2.39
CA GLY A 50 -13.05 -8.66 1.02
C GLY A 50 -12.75 -7.59 -0.03
N ARG A 51 -11.90 -6.62 0.30
CA ARG A 51 -11.44 -5.56 -0.61
C ARG A 51 -9.95 -5.74 -0.88
N ASP A 52 -9.54 -5.48 -2.11
CA ASP A 52 -8.13 -5.53 -2.48
C ASP A 52 -7.40 -4.34 -1.84
N TYR A 53 -6.58 -4.61 -0.81
CA TYR A 53 -5.68 -3.60 -0.27
C TYR A 53 -4.50 -3.38 -1.21
N ARG A 54 -4.28 -2.13 -1.61
CA ARG A 54 -3.13 -1.76 -2.42
C ARG A 54 -2.55 -0.41 -2.01
N VAL A 55 -1.24 -0.28 -2.24
CA VAL A 55 -0.50 0.98 -2.08
C VAL A 55 -0.03 1.43 -3.46
N GLU A 56 -0.57 2.55 -3.92
CA GLU A 56 -0.16 3.23 -5.16
C GLU A 56 0.94 4.24 -4.84
N VAL A 57 2.10 4.08 -5.48
CA VAL A 57 3.25 4.96 -5.26
C VAL A 57 3.43 5.90 -6.44
N THR A 58 3.35 7.20 -6.19
CA THR A 58 3.55 8.24 -7.19
C THR A 58 4.79 9.08 -6.91
N ASN A 59 5.27 9.79 -7.93
CA ASN A 59 6.25 10.86 -7.77
C ASN A 59 5.55 12.23 -7.52
N GLU A 60 6.34 13.29 -7.43
CA GLU A 60 5.91 14.69 -7.23
C GLU A 60 4.97 15.24 -8.31
N THR A 61 5.00 14.69 -9.53
CA THR A 61 4.09 15.10 -10.60
C THR A 61 2.75 14.33 -10.56
N GLY A 62 2.56 13.45 -9.57
CA GLY A 62 1.42 12.55 -9.48
C GLY A 62 1.48 11.37 -10.45
N ALA A 63 2.62 11.13 -11.10
CA ALA A 63 2.77 9.99 -12.00
C ALA A 63 2.91 8.69 -11.19
N LEU A 64 2.07 7.71 -11.48
CA LEU A 64 2.14 6.38 -10.87
C LEU A 64 3.43 5.67 -11.30
N LEU A 65 4.26 5.32 -10.32
CA LEU A 65 5.51 4.61 -10.54
C LEU A 65 5.32 3.09 -10.44
N PHE A 66 4.59 2.65 -9.41
CA PHE A 66 4.24 1.24 -9.18
C PHE A 66 3.12 1.12 -8.16
N THR A 67 2.52 -0.06 -8.09
CA THR A 67 1.51 -0.43 -7.10
C THR A 67 1.96 -1.69 -6.37
N ILE A 68 1.81 -1.71 -5.05
CA ILE A 68 1.93 -2.93 -4.25
C ILE A 68 0.51 -3.42 -3.97
N VAL A 69 0.23 -4.69 -4.26
CA VAL A 69 -1.06 -5.32 -3.99
C VAL A 69 -0.84 -6.40 -2.95
N MET A 70 -1.67 -6.40 -1.91
CA MET A 70 -1.72 -7.48 -0.94
C MET A 70 -2.99 -8.29 -1.14
N LEU A 71 -2.81 -9.60 -1.17
CA LEU A 71 -3.89 -10.54 -1.39
C LEU A 71 -3.90 -11.52 -0.23
N SER A 72 -5.09 -11.74 0.31
CA SER A 72 -5.35 -12.90 1.14
C SER A 72 -6.12 -13.93 0.34
N ILE A 73 -5.70 -15.19 0.42
CA ILE A 73 -6.29 -16.29 -0.33
C ILE A 73 -6.73 -17.37 0.66
N ASP A 74 -8.03 -17.58 0.75
CA ASP A 74 -8.58 -18.68 1.53
C ASP A 74 -8.21 -20.03 0.91
N ALA A 75 -7.70 -20.92 1.74
CA ALA A 75 -7.58 -22.32 1.38
C ALA A 75 -8.96 -23.00 1.36
N PRO A 76 -9.14 -24.12 0.64
CA PRO A 76 -10.41 -24.87 0.64
C PRO A 76 -10.88 -25.33 2.03
N ALA A 77 -9.98 -25.42 3.01
CA ALA A 77 -10.29 -25.78 4.39
C ALA A 77 -10.67 -24.56 5.27
N SER A 78 -10.61 -23.34 4.73
CA SER A 78 -11.02 -22.12 5.43
C SER A 78 -12.54 -22.12 5.62
N ASN A 79 -13.00 -22.06 6.86
CA ASN A 79 -14.41 -21.98 7.20
C ASN A 79 -14.74 -20.53 7.56
N ARG A 80 -14.95 -19.68 6.55
CA ARG A 80 -15.37 -18.30 6.75
C ARG A 80 -16.86 -18.30 7.10
N ALA A 81 -17.18 -17.80 8.29
CA ALA A 81 -18.56 -17.57 8.73
C ALA A 81 -19.17 -16.37 7.99
#